data_AF-A0A399PMX2-F1
#
_entry.id   AF-A0A399PMX2-F1
#
_cell.length_a   1.000
_cell.length_b   1.000
_cell.length_c   1.000
_cell.angle_alpha   90.00
_cell.angle_beta   90.00
_cell.angle_gamma   90.00
#
_symmetry.space_group_name_H-M   'P 1'
#
loop_
_entity.id
_entity.type
_entity.pdbx_description
1 polymer ?
#
loop_
_entity_poly.entity_id
_entity_poly.type
_entity_poly.pdbx_seq_one_letter_code
_entity_poly.pdbx_strand_id
1 'polypeptide(L)'
;MSQCFNEHASDNQRLNHSTRPVADCKCNEETLYGEKRRVTEVPVLTCRCIWRRFQQEAEAVVAPDGVLIADPVQRNRAINSAYARLWLHDARFQWAGLAAFASKQVGCGLLHAADSIELIRQEHEARQRMRDGRREAGLLTPARMPGQTEALSDYEEARNRNPVPALDLRLPGEELSLVQQQYRHVYDMMAMGNTTLFLDVYPLHRFYAVRGLAELKKCLETRAGIHGHAKFPVIWPVGQETLPFGQAFEQILNAFEAIDAGKIASSVQHLAWHEQQNILQPSIYENRQLVMLLRSNHFSYVTGFPSGVAQAIELTLTSQCQRVDDGRTIDFGRDPMADLSDIDQRMEFVLRAADRFHQMLNDNNRDALAQSIREIAAREDA
;
A
#
# COMPACT_ATOMS: atom_id res chain seq x y z
N MET A 1 22.65 13.03 5.72
CA MET A 1 21.40 13.26 4.97
C MET A 1 21.46 12.36 3.76
N SER A 2 20.74 11.23 3.76
CA SER A 2 20.62 10.41 2.55
C SER A 2 19.90 11.22 1.48
N GLN A 3 20.39 11.18 0.25
CA GLN A 3 19.76 11.86 -0.88
C GLN A 3 18.38 11.21 -1.07
N CYS A 4 17.31 11.94 -0.79
CA CYS A 4 15.94 11.40 -0.90
C CYS A 4 15.60 11.01 -2.35
N PHE A 5 16.20 11.72 -3.31
CA PHE A 5 15.95 11.60 -4.74
C PHE A 5 17.24 11.25 -5.47
N ASN A 6 17.16 10.33 -6.44
CA ASN A 6 18.25 10.13 -7.37
C ASN A 6 18.30 11.34 -8.32
N GLU A 7 19.42 12.03 -8.37
CA GLU A 7 19.67 13.08 -9.36
C GLU A 7 20.07 12.45 -10.69
N HIS A 8 19.44 12.88 -11.79
CA HIS A 8 19.85 12.48 -13.12
C HIS A 8 20.06 13.70 -14.01
N ALA A 9 20.96 13.58 -14.99
CA ALA A 9 21.24 14.63 -15.95
C ALA A 9 19.99 15.13 -16.70
N SER A 10 18.97 14.28 -16.88
CA SER A 10 17.72 14.67 -17.53
C SER A 10 16.85 15.62 -16.72
N ASP A 11 17.08 15.79 -15.41
CA ASP A 11 16.29 16.66 -14.52
C ASP A 11 16.36 18.13 -14.90
N ASN A 12 17.48 18.57 -15.47
CA ASN A 12 17.67 19.94 -15.91
C ASN A 12 17.55 20.10 -17.45
N GLN A 13 17.31 18.99 -18.17
CA GLN A 13 17.17 19.03 -19.62
C GLN A 13 15.75 19.44 -20.02
N ARG A 14 15.66 20.23 -21.09
CA ARG A 14 14.40 20.73 -21.62
C ARG A 14 13.64 19.61 -22.36
N LEU A 15 12.34 19.51 -22.09
CA LEU A 15 11.44 18.60 -22.81
C LEU A 15 11.46 18.86 -24.32
N ASN A 16 11.34 17.79 -25.10
CA ASN A 16 11.34 17.76 -26.57
C ASN A 16 12.62 18.36 -27.20
N HIS A 17 13.74 18.32 -26.49
CA HIS A 17 15.06 18.72 -27.01
C HIS A 17 16.02 17.53 -26.97
N SER A 18 17.08 17.65 -27.77
CA SER A 18 18.15 16.64 -27.80
C SER A 18 18.82 16.51 -26.44
N THR A 19 19.05 15.26 -26.00
CA THR A 19 19.75 14.99 -24.74
C THR A 19 21.28 15.01 -24.88
N ARG A 20 21.79 15.11 -26.10
CA ARG A 20 23.22 15.27 -26.42
C ARG A 20 23.44 16.20 -27.62
N PRO A 21 24.64 16.75 -27.82
CA PRO A 21 24.95 17.52 -29.02
C PRO A 21 24.68 16.71 -30.30
N VAL A 22 24.13 17.36 -31.33
CA VAL A 22 23.82 16.71 -32.62
C VAL A 22 25.10 16.20 -33.29
N ALA A 23 26.24 16.86 -33.06
CA ALA A 23 27.54 16.43 -33.55
C ALA A 23 27.96 15.04 -33.04
N ASP A 24 27.45 14.63 -31.88
CA ASP A 24 27.78 13.35 -31.23
C ASP A 24 26.75 12.25 -31.56
N CYS A 25 25.79 12.55 -32.43
CA CYS A 25 24.72 11.63 -32.82
C CYS A 25 25.15 10.74 -34.01
N LYS A 26 24.59 9.54 -34.07
CA LYS A 26 24.90 8.58 -35.13
C LYS A 26 24.29 9.06 -36.45
N CYS A 27 25.10 9.10 -37.50
CA CYS A 27 24.65 9.42 -38.85
C CYS A 27 24.59 8.14 -39.70
N ASN A 28 23.44 7.88 -40.30
CA ASN A 28 23.20 6.76 -41.20
C ASN A 28 22.73 7.27 -42.57
N GLU A 29 22.88 6.47 -43.62
CA GLU A 29 22.21 6.73 -44.90
C GLU A 29 20.90 5.94 -44.95
N GLU A 30 19.79 6.64 -45.17
CA GLU A 30 18.48 6.03 -45.34
C GLU A 30 17.83 6.52 -46.63
N THR A 31 17.05 5.64 -47.26
CA THR A 31 16.25 6.02 -48.43
C THR A 31 14.95 6.65 -47.96
N LEU A 32 14.86 7.97 -48.07
CA LEU A 32 13.65 8.74 -47.75
C LEU A 32 13.09 9.33 -49.04
N TYR A 33 11.80 9.12 -49.29
CA TYR A 33 11.11 9.61 -50.50
C TYR A 33 11.76 9.17 -51.83
N GLY A 34 12.39 7.99 -51.85
CA GLY A 34 13.03 7.44 -53.06
C GLY A 34 14.47 7.91 -53.30
N GLU A 35 15.03 8.74 -52.43
CA GLU A 35 16.41 9.23 -52.52
C GLU A 35 17.23 8.84 -51.29
N LYS A 36 18.52 8.54 -51.48
CA LYS A 36 19.44 8.33 -50.37
C LYS A 36 19.73 9.66 -49.68
N ARG A 37 19.39 9.75 -48.40
CA ARG A 37 19.61 10.93 -47.56
C ARG A 37 20.41 10.52 -46.33
N ARG A 38 21.30 11.41 -45.91
CA ARG A 38 22.03 11.27 -44.64
C ARG A 38 21.11 11.69 -43.50
N VAL A 39 20.79 10.77 -42.62
CA VAL A 39 19.91 10.95 -41.46
C VAL A 39 20.75 10.91 -40.19
N THR A 40 20.46 11.81 -39.25
CA THR A 40 21.10 11.83 -37.93
C THR A 40 20.08 11.42 -36.87
N GLU A 41 20.38 10.36 -36.12
CA GLU A 41 19.51 9.88 -35.04
C GLU A 41 19.78 10.66 -33.74
N VAL A 42 18.84 11.53 -33.38
CA VAL A 42 18.95 12.40 -32.21
C VAL A 42 18.08 11.88 -31.07
N PRO A 43 18.62 11.54 -29.88
CA PRO A 43 17.80 11.16 -28.74
C PRO A 43 17.11 12.39 -28.16
N VAL A 44 15.78 12.33 -28.04
CA VAL A 44 14.96 13.43 -27.53
C VAL A 44 14.35 13.05 -26.18
N LEU A 45 14.47 13.94 -25.19
CA LEU A 45 13.79 13.75 -23.91
C LEU A 45 12.30 14.06 -24.07
N THR A 46 11.46 13.04 -23.94
CA THR A 46 9.99 13.19 -24.03
C THR A 46 9.33 13.05 -22.66
N CYS A 47 8.07 13.47 -22.55
CA CYS A 47 7.26 13.23 -21.33
C CYS A 47 7.24 11.75 -20.94
N ARG A 48 7.16 10.82 -21.91
CA ARG A 48 7.20 9.38 -21.65
C ARG A 48 8.54 8.92 -21.08
N CYS A 49 9.65 9.54 -21.48
CA CYS A 49 10.96 9.26 -20.89
C CYS A 49 10.99 9.63 -19.40
N ILE A 50 10.43 10.80 -19.06
CA ILE A 50 10.34 11.27 -17.67
C ILE A 50 9.42 10.37 -16.84
N TRP A 51 8.21 10.08 -17.34
CA TRP A 51 7.28 9.19 -16.64
C TRP A 51 7.86 7.81 -16.39
N ARG A 52 8.54 7.23 -17.39
CA ARG A 52 9.18 5.91 -17.26
C ARG A 52 10.21 5.91 -16.14
N ARG A 53 11.01 6.96 -16.03
CA ARG A 53 11.98 7.08 -14.94
C ARG A 53 11.29 7.16 -13.57
N PHE A 54 10.34 8.07 -13.37
CA PHE A 54 9.69 8.19 -12.05
C PHE A 54 8.87 6.96 -11.70
N GLN A 55 8.33 6.26 -12.70
CA GLN A 55 7.70 4.96 -12.50
C GLN A 55 8.72 3.91 -12.05
N GLN A 56 9.89 3.82 -12.70
CA GLN A 56 10.97 2.93 -12.30
C GLN A 56 11.50 3.24 -10.90
N GLU A 57 11.56 4.50 -10.49
CA GLU A 57 11.93 4.88 -9.13
C GLU A 57 10.91 4.39 -8.10
N ALA A 58 9.61 4.42 -8.41
CA ALA A 58 8.59 3.83 -7.54
C ALA A 58 8.68 2.30 -7.55
N GLU A 59 8.84 1.69 -8.72
CA GLU A 59 8.98 0.23 -8.85
C GLU A 59 10.19 -0.28 -8.08
N ALA A 60 11.33 0.42 -8.09
CA ALA A 60 12.51 0.05 -7.33
C ALA A 60 12.28 -0.04 -5.81
N VAL A 61 11.29 0.69 -5.27
CA VAL A 61 10.92 0.61 -3.84
C VAL A 61 10.19 -0.69 -3.52
N VAL A 62 9.32 -1.16 -4.42
CA VAL A 62 8.46 -2.33 -4.18
C VAL A 62 8.91 -3.60 -4.91
N ALA A 63 9.86 -3.46 -5.83
CA ALA A 63 10.36 -4.47 -6.75
C ALA A 63 11.82 -4.13 -7.18
N PRO A 64 12.79 -4.12 -6.25
CA PRO A 64 14.17 -3.70 -6.54
C PRO A 64 14.84 -4.54 -7.64
N ASP A 65 14.52 -5.82 -7.72
CA ASP A 65 15.03 -6.76 -8.74
C ASP A 65 14.09 -6.88 -9.96
N GLY A 66 13.14 -5.97 -10.13
CA GLY A 66 12.11 -6.02 -11.18
C GLY A 66 10.98 -7.02 -10.90
N VAL A 67 11.01 -7.70 -9.75
CA VAL A 67 9.94 -8.57 -9.24
C VAL A 67 9.48 -8.01 -7.90
N LEU A 68 8.16 -7.95 -7.68
CA LEU A 68 7.60 -7.48 -6.42
C LEU A 68 8.22 -8.22 -5.23
N ILE A 69 8.57 -7.48 -4.19
CA ILE A 69 8.99 -8.04 -2.90
C ILE A 69 7.93 -9.05 -2.46
N ALA A 70 8.35 -10.31 -2.32
CA ALA A 70 7.44 -11.43 -2.16
C ALA A 70 6.65 -11.35 -0.84
N ASP A 71 7.28 -10.84 0.23
CA ASP A 71 6.61 -10.58 1.50
C ASP A 71 5.86 -9.24 1.46
N PRO A 72 4.51 -9.24 1.51
CA PRO A 72 3.72 -8.02 1.59
C PRO A 72 4.01 -7.13 2.80
N VAL A 73 4.44 -7.68 3.94
CA VAL A 73 4.78 -6.89 5.12
C VAL A 73 6.05 -6.08 4.86
N GLN A 74 7.10 -6.73 4.36
CA GLN A 74 8.33 -6.06 3.94
C GLN A 74 8.05 -5.01 2.85
N ARG A 75 7.25 -5.36 1.83
CA ARG A 75 6.85 -4.42 0.77
C ARG A 75 6.12 -3.21 1.31
N ASN A 76 5.18 -3.41 2.24
CA ASN A 76 4.45 -2.33 2.88
C ASN A 76 5.38 -1.43 3.71
N ARG A 77 6.39 -1.98 4.39
CA ARG A 77 7.38 -1.17 5.13
C ARG A 77 8.16 -0.25 4.20
N ALA A 78 8.58 -0.75 3.03
CA ALA A 78 9.25 0.06 2.01
C ALA A 78 8.36 1.21 1.50
N ILE A 79 7.08 0.94 1.24
CA ILE A 79 6.09 1.97 0.85
C ILE A 79 5.94 3.05 1.93
N ASN A 80 5.76 2.65 3.20
CA ASN A 80 5.62 3.57 4.33
C ASN A 80 6.83 4.50 4.43
N SER A 81 8.04 3.92 4.33
CA SER A 81 9.31 4.63 4.39
C SER A 81 9.43 5.64 3.23
N ALA A 82 9.07 5.24 2.01
CA ALA A 82 9.12 6.11 0.84
C ALA A 82 8.20 7.32 0.97
N TYR A 83 6.97 7.15 1.45
CA TYR A 83 6.06 8.27 1.72
C TYR A 83 6.58 9.19 2.84
N ALA A 84 7.09 8.62 3.91
CA ALA A 84 7.67 9.38 5.02
C ALA A 84 8.86 10.24 4.54
N ARG A 85 9.75 9.68 3.73
CA ARG A 85 10.88 10.40 3.12
C ARG A 85 10.43 11.51 2.19
N LEU A 86 9.40 11.26 1.38
CA LEU A 86 8.83 12.25 0.48
C LEU A 86 8.31 13.48 1.25
N TRP A 87 7.61 13.28 2.37
CA TRP A 87 7.16 14.40 3.23
C TRP A 87 8.32 15.10 3.95
N LEU A 88 9.30 14.33 4.44
CA LEU A 88 10.50 14.91 5.08
C LEU A 88 11.32 15.77 4.10
N HIS A 89 11.27 15.45 2.80
CA HIS A 89 11.88 16.25 1.75
C HIS A 89 11.12 17.56 1.50
N ASP A 90 9.79 17.49 1.38
CA ASP A 90 8.94 18.67 1.21
C ASP A 90 7.66 18.54 2.06
N ALA A 91 7.59 19.30 3.15
CA ALA A 91 6.49 19.28 4.10
C ALA A 91 5.15 19.77 3.50
N ARG A 92 5.17 20.39 2.31
CA ARG A 92 3.94 20.72 1.56
C ARG A 92 3.20 19.46 1.09
N PHE A 93 3.89 18.33 0.95
CA PHE A 93 3.28 17.03 0.62
C PHE A 93 2.57 16.41 1.82
N GLN A 94 1.68 17.15 2.49
CA GLN A 94 0.95 16.65 3.66
C GLN A 94 0.19 15.35 3.38
N TRP A 95 -0.31 15.15 2.15
CA TRP A 95 -0.91 13.88 1.75
C TRP A 95 0.09 12.73 1.86
N ALA A 96 1.35 12.91 1.45
CA ALA A 96 2.38 11.87 1.60
C ALA A 96 2.70 11.58 3.07
N GLY A 97 2.73 12.61 3.92
CA GLY A 97 2.88 12.45 5.36
C GLY A 97 1.75 11.64 5.98
N LEU A 98 0.50 11.94 5.61
CA LEU A 98 -0.68 11.19 6.03
C LEU A 98 -0.67 9.75 5.47
N ALA A 99 -0.31 9.58 4.20
CA ALA A 99 -0.20 8.29 3.54
C ALA A 99 0.84 7.38 4.21
N ALA A 100 1.93 7.93 4.75
CA ALA A 100 2.89 7.15 5.54
C ALA A 100 2.24 6.48 6.78
N PHE A 101 1.33 7.19 7.47
CA PHE A 101 0.58 6.63 8.59
C PHE A 101 -0.52 5.66 8.15
N ALA A 102 -1.27 6.01 7.10
CA ALA A 102 -2.33 5.16 6.58
C ALA A 102 -1.77 3.83 6.05
N SER A 103 -0.69 3.90 5.27
CA SER A 103 0.01 2.73 4.78
C SER A 103 0.65 1.91 5.92
N LYS A 104 1.17 2.56 6.97
CA LYS A 104 1.61 1.88 8.20
C LYS A 104 0.46 1.11 8.85
N GLN A 105 -0.73 1.71 8.93
CA GLN A 105 -1.90 1.05 9.50
C GLN A 105 -2.31 -0.18 8.67
N VAL A 106 -2.22 -0.11 7.34
CA VAL A 106 -2.39 -1.28 6.47
C VAL A 106 -1.39 -2.37 6.85
N GLY A 107 -0.11 -2.02 7.04
CA GLY A 107 0.92 -2.96 7.49
C GLY A 107 0.62 -3.64 8.83
N CYS A 108 0.03 -2.91 9.79
CA CYS A 108 -0.43 -3.49 11.05
C CYS A 108 -1.58 -4.49 10.84
N GLY A 109 -2.50 -4.20 9.91
CA GLY A 109 -3.54 -5.13 9.50
C GLY A 109 -2.99 -6.39 8.82
N LEU A 110 -1.95 -6.25 7.99
CA LEU A 110 -1.26 -7.39 7.37
C LEU A 110 -0.61 -8.30 8.42
N LEU A 111 0.09 -7.71 9.40
CA LEU A 111 0.67 -8.47 10.52
C LEU A 111 -0.42 -9.23 11.29
N HIS A 112 -1.51 -8.55 11.65
CA HIS A 112 -2.60 -9.19 12.36
C HIS A 112 -3.24 -10.36 11.58
N ALA A 113 -3.44 -10.21 10.27
CA ALA A 113 -3.98 -11.27 9.43
C ALA A 113 -3.00 -12.45 9.32
N ALA A 114 -1.71 -12.20 9.14
CA ALA A 114 -0.67 -13.23 9.09
C ALA A 114 -0.58 -14.01 10.42
N ASP A 115 -0.54 -13.28 11.55
CA ASP A 115 -0.53 -13.86 12.88
C ASP A 115 -1.78 -14.71 13.13
N SER A 116 -2.95 -14.22 12.72
CA SER A 116 -4.21 -14.96 12.88
C SER A 116 -4.21 -16.28 12.07
N ILE A 117 -3.71 -16.26 10.84
CA ILE A 117 -3.59 -17.47 10.00
C ILE A 117 -2.68 -18.51 10.69
N GLU A 118 -1.57 -18.05 11.24
CA GLU A 118 -0.58 -18.89 11.92
C GLU A 118 -1.11 -19.47 13.23
N LEU A 119 -1.78 -18.67 14.06
CA LEU A 119 -2.39 -19.13 15.31
C LEU A 119 -3.48 -20.18 15.07
N ILE A 120 -4.29 -20.03 14.01
CA ILE A 120 -5.28 -21.05 13.61
C ILE A 120 -4.58 -22.34 13.15
N ARG A 121 -3.45 -22.23 12.42
CA ARG A 121 -2.66 -23.40 11.99
C ARG A 121 -2.09 -24.15 13.19
N GLN A 122 -1.50 -23.43 14.15
CA GLN A 122 -0.91 -24.01 15.36
C GLN A 122 -1.95 -24.77 16.20
N GLU A 123 -3.16 -24.20 16.38
CA GLU A 123 -4.25 -24.92 17.07
C GLU A 123 -4.62 -26.21 16.34
N HIS A 124 -4.73 -26.13 15.01
CA HIS A 124 -5.08 -27.29 14.19
C HIS A 124 -4.06 -28.42 14.32
N GLU A 125 -2.77 -28.10 14.22
CA GLU A 125 -1.68 -29.07 14.36
C GLU A 125 -1.59 -29.65 15.78
N ALA A 126 -1.79 -28.84 16.81
CA ALA A 126 -1.88 -29.32 18.19
C ALA A 126 -3.07 -30.28 18.37
N ARG A 127 -4.23 -29.96 17.77
CA ARG A 127 -5.42 -30.82 17.78
C ARG A 127 -5.19 -32.14 17.05
N GLN A 128 -4.50 -32.13 15.91
CA GLN A 128 -4.14 -33.33 15.17
C GLN A 128 -3.18 -34.21 15.97
N ARG A 129 -2.09 -33.65 16.51
CA ARG A 129 -1.15 -34.37 17.39
C ARG A 129 -1.84 -35.03 18.58
N MET A 130 -2.77 -34.32 19.22
CA MET A 130 -3.57 -34.86 20.32
C MET A 130 -4.47 -36.04 19.87
N ARG A 131 -5.12 -35.91 18.70
CA ARG A 131 -5.98 -36.98 18.14
C ARG A 131 -5.18 -38.20 17.72
N ASP A 132 -4.06 -38.01 17.03
CA ASP A 132 -3.19 -39.10 16.56
C ASP A 132 -2.53 -39.82 17.73
N GLY A 133 -2.03 -39.06 18.73
CA GLY A 133 -1.52 -39.64 19.96
C GLY A 133 -2.56 -40.48 20.72
N ARG A 134 -3.83 -40.08 20.73
CA ARG A 134 -4.93 -40.90 21.28
C ARG A 134 -5.21 -42.15 20.43
N ARG A 135 -5.15 -42.04 19.11
CA ARG A 135 -5.39 -43.14 18.17
C ARG A 135 -4.29 -44.19 18.22
N GLU A 136 -3.02 -43.78 18.28
CA GLU A 136 -1.86 -44.67 18.37
C GLU A 136 -1.72 -45.33 19.75
N ALA A 137 -2.15 -44.65 20.81
CA ALA A 137 -1.98 -45.14 22.17
C ALA A 137 -2.88 -46.33 22.55
N GLY A 138 -3.97 -46.62 21.82
CA GLY A 138 -4.86 -47.74 22.15
C GLY A 138 -5.39 -47.68 23.59
N LEU A 139 -5.27 -48.76 24.37
CA LEU A 139 -5.65 -48.79 25.78
C LEU A 139 -4.78 -47.83 26.62
N LEU A 140 -5.41 -47.00 27.46
CA LEU A 140 -4.72 -46.08 28.38
C LEU A 140 -3.81 -46.85 29.36
N THR A 141 -2.49 -46.64 29.28
CA THR A 141 -1.50 -47.19 30.21
C THR A 141 -0.78 -46.09 30.99
N PRO A 142 -0.33 -46.34 32.25
CA PRO A 142 0.37 -45.34 33.06
C PRO A 142 1.62 -44.73 32.39
N ALA A 143 2.31 -45.49 31.54
CA ALA A 143 3.51 -45.03 30.82
C ALA A 143 3.20 -44.03 29.69
N ARG A 144 1.96 -44.02 29.16
CA ARG A 144 1.54 -43.14 28.04
C ARG A 144 0.76 -41.91 28.52
N MET A 145 0.35 -41.89 29.79
CA MET A 145 -0.39 -40.79 30.41
C MET A 145 0.36 -39.44 30.37
N PRO A 146 1.69 -39.36 30.63
CA PRO A 146 2.42 -38.09 30.59
C PRO A 146 2.35 -37.40 29.22
N GLY A 147 2.65 -38.11 28.13
CA GLY A 147 2.65 -37.55 26.78
C GLY A 147 1.25 -37.15 26.27
N GLN A 148 0.19 -37.86 26.71
CA GLN A 148 -1.18 -37.44 26.41
C GLN A 148 -1.61 -36.19 27.19
N THR A 149 -1.09 -36.02 28.41
CA THR A 149 -1.35 -34.84 29.24
C THR A 149 -0.65 -33.62 28.65
N GLU A 150 0.59 -33.77 28.20
CA GLU A 150 1.34 -32.74 27.48
C GLU A 150 0.65 -32.33 26.17
N ALA A 151 0.26 -33.28 25.33
CA ALA A 151 -0.46 -33.00 24.08
C ALA A 151 -1.83 -32.32 24.30
N LEU A 152 -2.50 -32.59 25.43
CA LEU A 152 -3.73 -31.89 25.81
C LEU A 152 -3.43 -30.45 26.25
N SER A 153 -2.40 -30.24 27.07
CA SER A 153 -1.97 -28.92 27.51
C SER A 153 -1.55 -28.04 26.33
N ASP A 154 -0.75 -28.58 25.41
CA ASP A 154 -0.35 -27.90 24.16
C ASP A 154 -1.56 -27.46 23.33
N TYR A 155 -2.55 -28.35 23.21
CA TYR A 155 -3.79 -28.04 22.50
C TYR A 155 -4.59 -26.94 23.19
N GLU A 156 -4.74 -27.00 24.52
CA GLU A 156 -5.44 -25.97 25.29
C GLU A 156 -4.75 -24.61 25.19
N GLU A 157 -3.42 -24.57 25.26
CA GLU A 157 -2.64 -23.35 25.09
C GLU A 157 -2.81 -22.76 23.68
N ALA A 158 -2.69 -23.60 22.63
CA ALA A 158 -2.88 -23.16 21.25
C ALA A 158 -4.32 -22.68 21.00
N ARG A 159 -5.32 -23.35 21.59
CA ARG A 159 -6.73 -22.97 21.52
C ARG A 159 -6.99 -21.62 22.19
N ASN A 160 -6.34 -21.34 23.32
CA ASN A 160 -6.46 -20.07 24.03
C ASN A 160 -5.83 -18.90 23.26
N ARG A 161 -4.84 -19.17 22.39
CA ARG A 161 -4.21 -18.17 21.53
C ARG A 161 -4.93 -17.95 20.21
N ASN A 162 -5.66 -18.95 19.71
CA ASN A 162 -6.43 -18.81 18.47
C ASN A 162 -7.54 -17.75 18.67
N PRO A 163 -7.66 -16.72 17.81
CA PRO A 163 -8.76 -15.76 17.87
C PRO A 163 -10.14 -16.37 17.53
N VAL A 164 -10.18 -17.52 16.86
CA VAL A 164 -11.40 -18.20 16.35
C VAL A 164 -11.43 -19.71 16.65
N PRO A 165 -11.24 -20.16 17.89
CA PRO A 165 -11.11 -21.60 18.20
C PRO A 165 -12.39 -22.40 17.90
N ALA A 166 -13.54 -21.73 17.82
CA ALA A 166 -14.85 -22.34 17.57
C ALA A 166 -15.23 -22.45 16.08
N LEU A 167 -14.45 -21.85 15.16
CA LEU A 167 -14.82 -21.66 13.75
C LEU A 167 -13.83 -22.27 12.74
N ASP A 168 -13.06 -23.29 13.14
CA ASP A 168 -12.10 -24.02 12.27
C ASP A 168 -12.82 -25.05 11.37
N LEU A 169 -13.55 -24.56 10.36
CA LEU A 169 -14.17 -25.37 9.31
C LEU A 169 -13.19 -25.58 8.16
N ARG A 170 -12.80 -26.83 7.91
CA ARG A 170 -11.93 -27.25 6.80
C ARG A 170 -12.69 -28.17 5.85
N LEU A 171 -12.72 -27.81 4.57
CA LEU A 171 -13.28 -28.66 3.52
C LEU A 171 -12.29 -29.78 3.15
N PRO A 172 -12.76 -30.99 2.79
CA PRO A 172 -11.88 -32.07 2.38
C PRO A 172 -11.00 -31.67 1.19
N GLY A 173 -9.68 -31.83 1.33
CA GLY A 173 -8.69 -31.50 0.28
C GLY A 173 -8.11 -30.08 0.35
N GLU A 174 -8.62 -29.22 1.23
CA GLU A 174 -8.11 -27.86 1.42
C GLU A 174 -7.04 -27.81 2.53
N GLU A 175 -5.92 -27.12 2.27
CA GLU A 175 -4.85 -26.91 3.26
C GLU A 175 -5.24 -25.91 4.36
N LEU A 176 -6.06 -24.92 4.01
CA LEU A 176 -6.50 -23.84 4.90
C LEU A 176 -7.97 -24.00 5.29
N SER A 177 -8.30 -23.63 6.53
CA SER A 177 -9.70 -23.46 6.95
C SER A 177 -10.37 -22.29 6.22
N LEU A 178 -11.72 -22.29 6.17
CA LEU A 178 -12.48 -21.20 5.58
C LEU A 178 -12.10 -19.83 6.19
N VAL A 179 -11.87 -19.78 7.50
CA VAL A 179 -11.46 -18.53 8.17
C VAL A 179 -10.04 -18.12 7.79
N GLN A 180 -9.11 -19.07 7.67
CA GLN A 180 -7.76 -18.78 7.17
C GLN A 180 -7.77 -18.27 5.73
N GLN A 181 -8.63 -18.84 4.87
CA GLN A 181 -8.81 -18.36 3.50
C GLN A 181 -9.36 -16.92 3.48
N GLN A 182 -10.28 -16.57 4.39
CA GLN A 182 -10.79 -15.20 4.51
C GLN A 182 -9.72 -14.21 4.97
N TYR A 183 -8.93 -14.55 5.99
CA TYR A 183 -7.79 -13.73 6.41
C TYR A 183 -6.76 -13.58 5.29
N ARG A 184 -6.48 -14.67 4.55
CA ARG A 184 -5.58 -14.64 3.39
C ARG A 184 -6.10 -13.71 2.30
N HIS A 185 -7.41 -13.77 2.00
CA HIS A 185 -8.03 -12.89 1.02
C HIS A 185 -7.91 -11.41 1.40
N VAL A 186 -8.21 -11.06 2.65
CA VAL A 186 -8.03 -9.68 3.15
C VAL A 186 -6.56 -9.27 3.06
N TYR A 187 -5.65 -10.14 3.50
CA TYR A 187 -4.21 -9.90 3.45
C TYR A 187 -3.72 -9.59 2.03
N ASP A 188 -4.09 -10.43 1.06
CA ASP A 188 -3.67 -10.26 -0.34
C ASP A 188 -4.30 -9.01 -0.98
N MET A 189 -5.59 -8.73 -0.70
CA MET A 189 -6.27 -7.53 -1.22
C MET A 189 -5.71 -6.23 -0.65
N MET A 190 -5.44 -6.17 0.66
CA MET A 190 -4.86 -4.99 1.30
C MET A 190 -3.43 -4.73 0.80
N ALA A 191 -2.65 -5.80 0.64
CA ALA A 191 -1.31 -5.73 0.08
C ALA A 191 -1.30 -5.25 -1.38
N MET A 192 -2.21 -5.76 -2.21
CA MET A 192 -2.36 -5.35 -3.60
C MET A 192 -2.82 -3.89 -3.70
N GLY A 193 -3.87 -3.50 -2.96
CA GLY A 193 -4.42 -2.14 -2.98
C GLY A 193 -3.38 -1.09 -2.60
N ASN A 194 -2.62 -1.32 -1.52
CA ASN A 194 -1.57 -0.40 -1.07
C ASN A 194 -0.42 -0.31 -2.09
N THR A 195 -0.03 -1.43 -2.71
CA THR A 195 1.02 -1.44 -3.74
C THR A 195 0.59 -0.69 -5.00
N THR A 196 -0.64 -0.93 -5.47
CA THR A 196 -1.23 -0.24 -6.62
C THR A 196 -1.33 1.26 -6.38
N LEU A 197 -1.83 1.67 -5.21
CA LEU A 197 -1.91 3.07 -4.83
C LEU A 197 -0.54 3.74 -4.81
N PHE A 198 0.47 3.07 -4.25
CA PHE A 198 1.84 3.58 -4.23
C PHE A 198 2.40 3.80 -5.63
N LEU A 199 2.26 2.79 -6.50
CA LEU A 199 2.72 2.85 -7.89
C LEU A 199 1.96 3.89 -8.72
N ASP A 200 0.77 4.29 -8.29
CA ASP A 200 0.04 5.40 -8.89
C ASP A 200 0.53 6.76 -8.38
N VAL A 201 0.47 7.00 -7.07
CA VAL A 201 0.55 8.36 -6.52
C VAL A 201 1.99 8.82 -6.26
N TYR A 202 2.91 7.90 -5.94
CA TYR A 202 4.29 8.27 -5.66
C TYR A 202 5.00 8.88 -6.88
N PRO A 203 4.92 8.28 -8.11
CA PRO A 203 5.49 8.90 -9.31
C PRO A 203 4.96 10.31 -9.61
N LEU A 204 3.70 10.60 -9.28
CA LEU A 204 3.11 11.94 -9.49
C LEU A 204 3.81 13.00 -8.64
N HIS A 205 4.01 12.70 -7.35
CA HIS A 205 4.74 13.59 -6.44
C HIS A 205 6.19 13.74 -6.87
N ARG A 206 6.86 12.66 -7.29
CA ARG A 206 8.23 12.72 -7.81
C ARG A 206 8.34 13.57 -9.05
N PHE A 207 7.40 13.42 -9.99
CA PHE A 207 7.34 14.28 -11.16
C PHE A 207 7.22 15.75 -10.76
N TYR A 208 6.22 16.08 -9.93
CA TYR A 208 5.98 17.46 -9.50
C TYR A 208 7.18 18.05 -8.75
N ALA A 209 7.77 17.32 -7.81
CA ALA A 209 8.90 17.79 -7.00
C ALA A 209 10.12 18.15 -7.86
N VAL A 210 10.36 17.42 -8.95
CA VAL A 210 11.56 17.58 -9.77
C VAL A 210 11.32 18.48 -11.00
N ARG A 211 10.15 18.39 -11.64
CA ARG A 211 9.85 19.06 -12.91
C ARG A 211 8.85 20.21 -12.80
N GLY A 212 8.20 20.34 -11.65
CA GLY A 212 7.22 21.38 -11.36
C GLY A 212 5.87 21.18 -12.05
N LEU A 213 4.91 22.03 -11.69
CA LEU A 213 3.52 21.95 -12.13
C LEU A 213 3.36 22.14 -13.65
N ALA A 214 4.10 23.06 -14.25
CA ALA A 214 3.96 23.41 -15.66
C ALA A 214 4.25 22.20 -16.57
N GLU A 215 5.30 21.44 -16.27
CA GLU A 215 5.61 20.22 -17.01
C GLU A 215 4.68 19.07 -16.64
N LEU A 216 4.23 18.99 -15.37
CA LEU A 216 3.27 17.97 -14.96
C LEU A 216 1.99 18.09 -15.78
N LYS A 217 1.43 19.30 -15.89
CA LYS A 217 0.25 19.60 -16.72
C LYS A 217 0.44 19.17 -18.17
N LYS A 218 1.62 19.46 -18.72
CA LYS A 218 1.93 19.12 -20.11
C LYS A 218 2.06 17.61 -20.33
N CYS A 219 2.58 16.88 -19.34
CA CYS A 219 2.97 15.50 -19.51
C CYS A 219 1.97 14.48 -18.97
N LEU A 220 1.03 14.85 -18.09
CA LEU A 220 0.16 13.91 -17.36
C LEU A 220 -0.57 12.94 -18.29
N GLU A 221 -1.21 13.42 -19.35
CA GLU A 221 -1.96 12.56 -20.29
C GLU A 221 -1.08 11.53 -21.01
N THR A 222 0.22 11.80 -21.13
CA THR A 222 1.14 10.85 -21.80
C THR A 222 1.56 9.69 -20.91
N ARG A 223 1.24 9.74 -19.60
CA ARG A 223 1.63 8.74 -18.60
C ARG A 223 1.10 7.36 -18.97
N ALA A 224 -0.19 7.22 -19.30
CA ALA A 224 -0.76 5.93 -19.70
C ALA A 224 0.04 5.24 -20.83
N GLY A 225 0.65 6.02 -21.73
CA GLY A 225 1.43 5.53 -22.86
C GLY A 225 2.79 4.91 -22.52
N ILE A 226 3.20 4.83 -21.24
CA ILE A 226 4.39 4.06 -20.86
C ILE A 226 4.10 2.57 -20.61
N HIS A 227 2.84 2.22 -20.36
CA HIS A 227 2.40 0.84 -20.18
C HIS A 227 2.51 0.02 -21.49
N GLY A 228 2.72 -1.29 -21.38
CA GLY A 228 2.78 -2.20 -22.54
C GLY A 228 4.08 -2.14 -23.34
N HIS A 229 5.10 -1.43 -22.87
CA HIS A 229 6.38 -1.34 -23.57
C HIS A 229 7.23 -2.61 -23.36
N ALA A 230 7.50 -3.35 -24.45
CA ALA A 230 8.16 -4.66 -24.40
C ALA A 230 9.49 -4.69 -23.62
N LYS A 231 10.33 -3.65 -23.75
CA LYS A 231 11.65 -3.59 -23.09
C LYS A 231 11.61 -3.12 -21.63
N PHE A 232 10.60 -2.35 -21.25
CA PHE A 232 10.48 -1.89 -19.87
C PHE A 232 8.99 -1.90 -19.52
N PRO A 233 8.48 -3.09 -19.12
CA PRO A 233 7.11 -3.22 -18.67
C PRO A 233 6.91 -2.41 -17.39
N VAL A 234 5.67 -2.01 -17.14
CA VAL A 234 5.27 -1.36 -15.89
C VAL A 234 4.67 -2.41 -14.97
N ILE A 235 5.06 -2.40 -13.71
CA ILE A 235 4.46 -3.25 -12.69
C ILE A 235 3.11 -2.64 -12.31
N TRP A 236 2.04 -3.38 -12.54
CA TRP A 236 0.68 -2.91 -12.25
C TRP A 236 -0.18 -4.04 -11.66
N PRO A 237 -0.13 -4.24 -10.31
CA PRO A 237 -0.65 -5.45 -9.66
C PRO A 237 -2.15 -5.67 -9.84
N VAL A 238 -2.94 -4.60 -9.90
CA VAL A 238 -4.39 -4.65 -10.07
C VAL A 238 -4.83 -5.10 -11.49
N GLY A 239 -3.92 -5.02 -12.46
CA GLY A 239 -4.18 -5.37 -13.86
C GLY A 239 -4.92 -4.29 -14.66
N GLN A 240 -4.74 -4.29 -15.98
CA GLN A 240 -5.32 -3.28 -16.88
C GLN A 240 -6.84 -3.40 -17.03
N GLU A 241 -7.40 -4.60 -16.85
CA GLU A 241 -8.84 -4.83 -17.00
C GLU A 241 -9.64 -4.19 -15.86
N THR A 242 -9.09 -4.24 -14.64
CA THR A 242 -9.71 -3.66 -13.45
C THR A 242 -9.49 -2.15 -13.37
N LEU A 243 -8.25 -1.70 -13.61
CA LEU A 243 -7.89 -0.28 -13.55
C LEU A 243 -6.80 0.03 -14.58
N PRO A 244 -7.12 0.76 -15.67
CA PRO A 244 -6.13 1.17 -16.66
C PRO A 244 -4.99 1.99 -16.04
N PHE A 245 -3.75 1.70 -16.44
CA PHE A 245 -2.60 2.40 -15.89
C PHE A 245 -2.52 3.86 -16.33
N GLY A 246 -2.20 4.76 -15.39
CA GLY A 246 -1.74 6.11 -15.69
C GLY A 246 -2.81 7.04 -16.26
N GLN A 247 -4.09 6.80 -15.95
CA GLN A 247 -5.19 7.66 -16.34
C GLN A 247 -5.05 9.07 -15.70
N ALA A 248 -5.27 10.09 -16.53
CA ALA A 248 -5.11 11.49 -16.14
C ALA A 248 -6.39 12.05 -15.53
N PHE A 249 -6.63 11.77 -14.25
CA PHE A 249 -7.78 12.32 -13.52
C PHE A 249 -7.57 13.80 -13.17
N GLU A 250 -8.65 14.59 -13.21
CA GLU A 250 -8.61 16.03 -12.95
C GLU A 250 -8.11 16.35 -11.53
N GLN A 251 -8.50 15.52 -10.56
CA GLN A 251 -8.09 15.61 -9.16
C GLN A 251 -6.57 15.66 -8.99
N ILE A 252 -5.81 15.00 -9.88
CA ILE A 252 -4.34 15.02 -9.85
C ILE A 252 -3.85 16.46 -10.08
N LEU A 253 -4.30 17.13 -11.14
CA LEU A 253 -3.86 18.50 -11.44
C LEU A 253 -4.35 19.48 -10.40
N ASN A 254 -5.62 19.37 -9.98
CA ASN A 254 -6.20 20.23 -8.95
C ASN A 254 -5.42 20.13 -7.63
N ALA A 255 -4.92 18.94 -7.28
CA ALA A 255 -4.10 18.76 -6.09
C ALA A 255 -2.75 19.49 -6.17
N PHE A 256 -2.01 19.36 -7.26
CA PHE A 256 -0.70 19.99 -7.40
C PHE A 256 -0.82 21.51 -7.65
N GLU A 257 -1.88 21.96 -8.31
CA GLU A 257 -2.23 23.39 -8.38
C GLU A 257 -2.49 23.98 -6.99
N ALA A 258 -3.20 23.26 -6.14
CA ALA A 258 -3.45 23.69 -4.77
C ALA A 258 -2.14 23.77 -3.95
N ILE A 259 -1.15 22.90 -4.19
CA ILE A 259 0.18 23.01 -3.57
C ILE A 259 0.89 24.29 -4.00
N ASP A 260 0.94 24.59 -5.30
CA ASP A 260 1.54 25.82 -5.84
C ASP A 260 0.85 27.07 -5.31
N ALA A 261 -0.47 27.02 -5.12
CA ALA A 261 -1.27 28.11 -4.55
C ALA A 261 -1.18 28.22 -3.01
N GLY A 262 -0.42 27.35 -2.34
CA GLY A 262 -0.31 27.30 -0.87
C GLY A 262 -1.55 26.77 -0.14
N LYS A 263 -2.52 26.19 -0.86
CA LYS A 263 -3.77 25.63 -0.33
C LYS A 263 -3.60 24.14 -0.01
N ILE A 264 -2.75 23.84 0.97
CA ILE A 264 -2.34 22.46 1.27
C ILE A 264 -3.52 21.55 1.65
N ALA A 265 -4.47 22.02 2.47
CA ALA A 265 -5.64 21.22 2.82
C ALA A 265 -6.49 20.83 1.59
N SER A 266 -6.69 21.77 0.65
CA SER A 266 -7.37 21.47 -0.62
C SER A 266 -6.58 20.48 -1.48
N SER A 267 -5.25 20.56 -1.48
CA SER A 267 -4.41 19.57 -2.16
C SER A 267 -4.62 18.16 -1.60
N VAL A 268 -4.60 18.03 -0.27
CA VAL A 268 -4.83 16.74 0.42
C VAL A 268 -6.22 16.20 0.08
N GLN A 269 -7.25 17.06 0.07
CA GLN A 269 -8.61 16.65 -0.31
C GLN A 269 -8.68 16.14 -1.76
N HIS A 270 -8.06 16.84 -2.72
CA HIS A 270 -8.04 16.39 -4.11
C HIS A 270 -7.30 15.05 -4.28
N LEU A 271 -6.14 14.87 -3.64
CA LEU A 271 -5.44 13.60 -3.67
C LEU A 271 -6.22 12.48 -2.97
N ALA A 272 -6.91 12.78 -1.87
CA ALA A 272 -7.77 11.82 -1.19
C ALA A 272 -8.91 11.36 -2.11
N TRP A 273 -9.58 12.27 -2.84
CA TRP A 273 -10.59 11.87 -3.82
C TRP A 273 -9.99 11.02 -4.94
N HIS A 274 -8.81 11.38 -5.47
CA HIS A 274 -8.14 10.58 -6.48
C HIS A 274 -7.82 9.16 -5.98
N GLU A 275 -7.19 9.05 -4.82
CA GLU A 275 -6.88 7.79 -4.17
C GLU A 275 -8.15 6.96 -3.91
N GLN A 276 -9.13 7.53 -3.25
CA GLN A 276 -10.26 6.79 -2.70
C GLN A 276 -11.31 6.44 -3.76
N GLN A 277 -11.53 7.32 -4.74
CA GLN A 277 -12.51 7.14 -5.82
C GLN A 277 -11.90 6.46 -7.04
N ASN A 278 -10.76 6.94 -7.52
CA ASN A 278 -10.27 6.54 -8.84
C ASN A 278 -9.34 5.33 -8.75
N ILE A 279 -8.67 5.14 -7.63
CA ILE A 279 -7.71 4.04 -7.44
C ILE A 279 -8.30 2.93 -6.59
N LEU A 280 -8.62 3.19 -5.31
CA LEU A 280 -9.02 2.16 -4.37
C LEU A 280 -10.43 1.61 -4.61
N GLN A 281 -11.37 2.44 -5.07
CA GLN A 281 -12.73 1.96 -5.36
C GLN A 281 -12.73 0.80 -6.37
N PRO A 282 -12.22 0.97 -7.61
CA PRO A 282 -12.18 -0.14 -8.57
C PRO A 282 -11.18 -1.23 -8.18
N SER A 283 -10.09 -0.90 -7.48
CA SER A 283 -9.06 -1.89 -7.14
C SER A 283 -9.51 -2.86 -6.05
N ILE A 284 -10.13 -2.37 -4.97
CA ILE A 284 -10.42 -3.19 -3.79
C ILE A 284 -11.87 -3.11 -3.30
N TYR A 285 -12.52 -1.94 -3.36
CA TYR A 285 -13.84 -1.76 -2.74
C TYR A 285 -15.03 -2.19 -3.63
N GLU A 286 -14.80 -2.52 -4.90
CA GLU A 286 -15.78 -3.21 -5.75
C GLU A 286 -15.72 -4.75 -5.60
N ASN A 287 -14.72 -5.28 -4.89
CA ASN A 287 -14.61 -6.70 -4.60
C ASN A 287 -15.63 -7.11 -3.52
N ARG A 288 -16.70 -7.80 -3.94
CA ARG A 288 -17.81 -8.22 -3.06
C ARG A 288 -17.36 -9.04 -1.84
N GLN A 289 -16.36 -9.92 -2.02
CA GLN A 289 -15.85 -10.75 -0.93
C GLN A 289 -15.13 -9.89 0.12
N LEU A 290 -14.27 -8.96 -0.31
CA LEU A 290 -13.59 -8.05 0.60
C LEU A 290 -14.59 -7.15 1.34
N VAL A 291 -15.54 -6.56 0.62
CA VAL A 291 -16.58 -5.68 1.20
C VAL A 291 -17.35 -6.40 2.30
N MET A 292 -17.80 -7.64 2.03
CA MET A 292 -18.52 -8.44 3.02
C MET A 292 -17.66 -8.72 4.26
N LEU A 293 -16.37 -9.01 4.09
CA LEU A 293 -15.45 -9.27 5.20
C LEU A 293 -15.17 -8.00 6.02
N LEU A 294 -14.99 -6.83 5.38
CA LEU A 294 -14.79 -5.56 6.07
C LEU A 294 -16.01 -5.15 6.90
N ARG A 295 -17.23 -5.29 6.34
CA ARG A 295 -18.48 -5.02 7.07
C ARG A 295 -18.66 -5.97 8.25
N SER A 296 -18.36 -7.26 8.05
CA SER A 296 -18.44 -8.26 9.12
C SER A 296 -17.45 -7.97 10.25
N ASN A 297 -16.22 -7.55 9.90
CA ASN A 297 -15.21 -7.10 10.87
C ASN A 297 -15.70 -5.86 11.62
N HIS A 298 -16.21 -4.84 10.93
CA HIS A 298 -16.66 -3.61 11.58
C HIS A 298 -17.84 -3.87 12.54
N PHE A 299 -18.85 -4.63 12.09
CA PHE A 299 -19.97 -5.04 12.93
C PHE A 299 -19.50 -5.77 14.19
N SER A 300 -18.60 -6.74 14.03
CA SER A 300 -18.04 -7.51 15.16
C SER A 300 -17.23 -6.63 16.12
N TYR A 301 -16.42 -5.70 15.61
CA TYR A 301 -15.65 -4.75 16.42
C TYR A 301 -16.56 -3.83 17.25
N VAL A 302 -17.58 -3.25 16.61
CA VAL A 302 -18.47 -2.30 17.27
C VAL A 302 -19.42 -2.98 18.26
N THR A 303 -19.93 -4.17 17.93
CA THR A 303 -20.90 -4.88 18.78
C THR A 303 -20.24 -5.79 19.82
N GLY A 304 -18.95 -6.09 19.66
CA GLY A 304 -18.25 -7.08 20.48
C GLY A 304 -18.71 -8.53 20.23
N PHE A 305 -19.46 -8.78 19.15
CA PHE A 305 -20.01 -10.10 18.82
C PHE A 305 -19.77 -10.48 17.35
N PRO A 306 -19.11 -11.62 17.06
CA PRO A 306 -18.43 -12.52 18.01
C PRO A 306 -17.22 -11.86 18.69
N SER A 307 -16.93 -12.21 19.95
CA SER A 307 -15.83 -11.61 20.72
C SER A 307 -14.46 -12.10 20.22
N GLY A 308 -13.45 -11.21 20.19
CA GLY A 308 -12.03 -11.58 20.06
C GLY A 308 -11.47 -11.69 18.63
N VAL A 309 -12.25 -11.30 17.62
CA VAL A 309 -11.90 -11.53 16.20
C VAL A 309 -11.67 -10.28 15.37
N ALA A 310 -12.21 -9.16 15.83
CA ALA A 310 -12.34 -7.97 15.02
C ALA A 310 -11.28 -6.93 15.33
N GLN A 311 -10.75 -6.31 14.28
CA GLN A 311 -9.83 -5.19 14.37
C GLN A 311 -10.58 -3.87 14.24
N ALA A 312 -10.14 -2.87 15.00
CA ALA A 312 -10.58 -1.50 14.84
C ALA A 312 -10.23 -1.00 13.43
N ILE A 313 -11.20 -0.40 12.74
CA ILE A 313 -10.90 0.44 11.57
C ILE A 313 -10.58 1.83 12.10
N GLU A 314 -9.29 2.09 12.30
CA GLU A 314 -8.76 3.32 12.88
C GLU A 314 -7.49 3.75 12.14
N LEU A 315 -7.14 5.04 12.22
CA LEU A 315 -5.85 5.57 11.80
C LEU A 315 -5.14 6.16 13.01
N THR A 316 -3.98 5.61 13.35
CA THR A 316 -3.15 6.08 14.47
C THR A 316 -1.93 6.84 13.92
N LEU A 317 -1.85 8.15 14.19
CA LEU A 317 -0.78 9.08 13.79
C LEU A 317 0.49 8.93 14.65
N THR A 318 0.95 7.69 14.78
CA THR A 318 2.20 7.30 15.46
C THR A 318 2.93 6.25 14.61
N SER A 319 4.22 6.04 14.87
CA SER A 319 5.00 5.00 14.19
C SER A 319 4.60 3.57 14.63
N GLN A 320 3.79 3.41 15.67
CA GLN A 320 3.46 2.12 16.28
C GLN A 320 2.10 1.61 15.79
N CYS A 321 1.87 0.29 15.93
CA CYS A 321 0.57 -0.32 15.62
C CYS A 321 -0.45 -0.18 16.76
N GLN A 322 0.02 0.09 17.97
CA GLN A 322 -0.85 0.21 19.14
C GLN A 322 -1.62 1.53 19.08
N ARG A 323 -2.90 1.45 19.41
CA ARG A 323 -3.77 2.60 19.65
C ARG A 323 -3.19 3.50 20.73
N VAL A 324 -3.36 4.81 20.58
CA VAL A 324 -3.03 5.80 21.62
C VAL A 324 -4.23 6.69 21.90
N ASP A 325 -4.60 6.81 23.18
CA ASP A 325 -5.80 7.55 23.62
C ASP A 325 -5.50 9.02 23.96
N ASP A 326 -4.72 9.70 23.12
CA ASP A 326 -4.37 11.13 23.28
C ASP A 326 -4.78 11.98 22.07
N GLY A 327 -5.77 11.49 21.31
CA GLY A 327 -6.32 12.18 20.14
C GLY A 327 -5.49 12.02 18.88
N ARG A 328 -4.47 11.16 18.86
CA ARG A 328 -3.72 10.79 17.65
C ARG A 328 -4.32 9.60 16.90
N THR A 329 -5.30 8.93 17.49
CA THR A 329 -6.08 7.88 16.84
C THR A 329 -7.43 8.43 16.39
N ILE A 330 -7.74 8.22 15.12
CA ILE A 330 -9.00 8.58 14.47
C ILE A 330 -9.75 7.28 14.18
N ASP A 331 -10.97 7.15 14.70
CA ASP A 331 -11.83 6.00 14.47
C ASP A 331 -12.70 6.20 13.21
N PHE A 332 -13.00 5.12 12.50
CA PHE A 332 -13.96 5.14 11.39
C PHE A 332 -15.36 5.53 11.89
N GLY A 333 -15.80 4.92 12.99
CA GLY A 333 -17.09 5.18 13.60
C GLY A 333 -17.44 4.12 14.63
N ARG A 334 -18.56 4.34 15.33
CA ARG A 334 -19.16 3.39 16.28
C ARG A 334 -20.55 2.94 15.85
N ASP A 335 -20.93 3.21 14.61
CA ASP A 335 -22.17 2.68 14.02
C ASP A 335 -21.89 1.27 13.47
N PRO A 336 -22.54 0.21 13.98
CA PRO A 336 -22.34 -1.15 13.47
C PRO A 336 -22.65 -1.32 11.99
N MET A 337 -23.45 -0.42 11.40
CA MET A 337 -23.85 -0.45 9.99
C MET A 337 -22.94 0.38 9.08
N ALA A 338 -21.94 1.09 9.64
CA ALA A 338 -21.01 1.86 8.82
C ALA A 338 -20.24 0.95 7.86
N ASP A 339 -20.05 1.44 6.64
CA ASP A 339 -19.52 0.67 5.53
C ASP A 339 -18.30 1.37 4.93
N LEU A 340 -17.11 0.81 5.13
CA LEU A 340 -15.88 1.36 4.57
C LEU A 340 -15.85 1.31 3.04
N SER A 341 -16.65 0.44 2.40
CA SER A 341 -16.74 0.39 0.94
C SER A 341 -17.60 1.50 0.35
N ASP A 342 -18.48 2.11 1.16
CA ASP A 342 -19.22 3.30 0.81
C ASP A 342 -18.26 4.49 0.73
N ILE A 343 -18.23 5.14 -0.43
CA ILE A 343 -17.25 6.19 -0.70
C ILE A 343 -17.49 7.44 0.15
N ASP A 344 -18.74 7.78 0.43
CA ASP A 344 -19.06 9.01 1.18
C ASP A 344 -18.68 8.85 2.65
N GLN A 345 -19.02 7.70 3.25
CA GLN A 345 -18.61 7.37 4.62
C GLN A 345 -17.09 7.26 4.75
N ARG A 346 -16.42 6.62 3.78
CA ARG A 346 -14.96 6.51 3.76
C ARG A 346 -14.30 7.87 3.59
N MET A 347 -14.81 8.72 2.72
CA MET A 347 -14.27 10.07 2.53
C MET A 347 -14.45 10.95 3.76
N GLU A 348 -15.56 10.82 4.51
CA GLU A 348 -15.70 11.51 5.79
C GLU A 348 -14.56 11.12 6.75
N PHE A 349 -14.31 9.82 6.91
CA PHE A 349 -13.21 9.33 7.74
C PHE A 349 -11.83 9.83 7.28
N VAL A 350 -11.54 9.74 5.98
CA VAL A 350 -10.27 10.17 5.39
C VAL A 350 -10.04 11.67 5.58
N LEU A 351 -11.07 12.50 5.38
CA LEU A 351 -10.95 13.95 5.56
C LEU A 351 -10.82 14.34 7.04
N ARG A 352 -11.51 13.66 7.96
CA ARG A 352 -11.30 13.86 9.41
C ARG A 352 -9.85 13.53 9.81
N ALA A 353 -9.28 12.45 9.27
CA ALA A 353 -7.89 12.09 9.47
C ALA A 353 -6.93 13.14 8.91
N ALA A 354 -7.18 13.66 7.71
CA ALA A 354 -6.41 14.72 7.09
C ALA A 354 -6.45 16.03 7.90
N ASP A 355 -7.64 16.44 8.35
CA ASP A 355 -7.82 17.63 9.19
C ASP A 355 -7.09 17.47 10.52
N ARG A 356 -7.17 16.30 11.14
CA ARG A 356 -6.45 16.03 12.40
C ARG A 356 -4.94 16.09 12.22
N PHE A 357 -4.42 15.47 11.16
CA PHE A 357 -3.01 15.53 10.81
C PHE A 357 -2.56 16.98 10.57
N HIS A 358 -3.35 17.76 9.83
CA HIS A 358 -3.10 19.17 9.59
C HIS A 358 -3.08 19.99 10.88
N GLN A 359 -4.06 19.81 11.78
CA GLN A 359 -4.10 20.48 13.07
C GLN A 359 -2.85 20.16 13.91
N MET A 360 -2.47 18.88 13.98
CA MET A 360 -1.30 18.45 14.75
C MET A 360 0.03 19.00 14.22
N LEU A 361 0.13 19.27 12.91
CA LEU A 361 1.30 19.95 12.34
C LEU A 361 1.41 21.42 12.76
N ASN A 362 0.31 22.00 13.25
CA ASN A 362 0.19 23.41 13.62
C ASN A 362 -0.03 23.63 15.13
N ASP A 363 0.04 22.57 15.95
CA ASP A 363 -0.08 22.64 17.40
C ASP A 363 1.14 22.02 18.11
N ASN A 364 1.04 21.80 19.42
CA ASN A 364 2.12 21.25 20.25
C ASN A 364 2.50 19.79 19.92
N ASN A 365 1.73 19.08 19.09
CA ASN A 365 2.00 17.71 18.67
C ASN A 365 2.99 17.62 17.49
N ARG A 366 3.34 18.75 16.86
CA ARG A 366 4.17 18.81 15.65
C ARG A 366 5.46 17.99 15.78
N ASP A 367 6.17 18.12 16.90
CA ASP A 367 7.44 17.44 17.10
C ASP A 367 7.28 15.92 17.25
N ALA A 368 6.24 15.48 17.97
CA ALA A 368 5.93 14.06 18.12
C ALA A 368 5.51 13.43 16.78
N LEU A 369 4.76 14.18 15.97
CA LEU A 369 4.32 13.76 14.64
C LEU A 369 5.51 13.67 13.68
N ALA A 370 6.37 14.69 13.64
CA ALA A 370 7.59 14.69 12.83
C ALA A 370 8.54 13.56 13.25
N GLN A 371 8.66 13.30 14.56
CA GLN A 371 9.45 12.19 15.08
C GLN A 371 8.89 10.83 14.63
N SER A 372 7.56 10.64 14.69
CA SER A 372 6.92 9.43 14.20
C SER A 372 7.17 9.20 12.70
N ILE A 373 7.15 10.26 11.88
CA ILE A 373 7.46 10.16 10.45
C ILE A 373 8.94 9.79 10.23
N ARG A 374 9.87 10.37 11.00
CA ARG A 374 11.30 9.99 10.93
C ARG A 374 11.52 8.52 11.29
N GLU A 375 10.82 8.03 12.30
CA GLU A 375 10.87 6.61 12.67
C GLU A 375 10.33 5.70 11.56
N ILE A 376 9.23 6.09 10.90
CA ILE A 376 8.71 5.36 9.74
C ILE A 376 9.73 5.36 8.59
N ALA A 377 10.36 6.51 8.30
CA ALA A 377 11.37 6.66 7.24
C ALA A 377 12.65 5.84 7.48
N ALA A 378 12.95 5.49 8.74
CA ALA A 378 14.15 4.77 9.13
C ALA A 378 13.99 3.23 9.15
N ARG A 379 12.77 2.71 8.99
CA ARG A 379 12.45 1.26 9.15
C ARG A 379 12.78 0.39 7.93
N GLU A 380 13.68 0.80 7.06
CA GLU A 380 14.01 0.05 5.83
C GLU A 380 14.83 -1.23 6.12
N ASP A 381 15.49 -1.31 7.28
CA ASP A 381 16.55 -2.30 7.57
C ASP A 381 16.31 -3.19 8.81
N ALA A 382 15.07 -3.35 9.30
CA ALA A 382 14.75 -4.15 10.50
C ALA A 382 13.84 -5.36 10.22
#